data_AF-A0A3A4SW65-F1
#
_entry.id   AF-A0A3A4SW65-F1
#
_cell.length_a   1.000
_cell.length_b   1.000
_cell.length_c   1.000
_cell.angle_alpha   90.00
_cell.angle_beta   90.00
_cell.angle_gamma   90.00
#
_symmetry.space_group_name_H-M   'P 1'
#
loop_
_entity.id
_entity.type
_entity.pdbx_description
1 polymer ?
#
loop_
_entity_poly.entity_id
_entity_poly.type
_entity_poly.pdbx_seq_one_letter_code
_entity_poly.pdbx_strand_id
1 'polypeptide(L)'
;MPFNETPVEIRSRDYWFKIIEFLQQNWALIDETPDGYAVFFFGDTSGIFDQLSFPLVVEAEAALRRNGFSRFAEDKKAQEFIAIPQPPFHERPHPNGPIYSSGKFWR
;
A
#
# COMPACT_ATOMS: atom_id res chain seq x y z
N MET A 1 -5.65 -8.97 24.69
CA MET A 1 -6.55 -7.94 24.12
C MET A 1 -6.62 -8.21 22.64
N PRO A 2 -7.76 -8.62 22.05
CA PRO A 2 -7.84 -8.70 20.61
C PRO A 2 -7.84 -7.26 20.09
N PHE A 3 -6.90 -6.94 19.21
CA PHE A 3 -6.98 -5.71 18.44
C PHE A 3 -8.25 -5.83 17.59
N ASN A 4 -9.19 -4.91 17.75
CA ASN A 4 -10.33 -4.81 16.83
C ASN A 4 -9.77 -4.35 15.47
N GLU A 5 -9.28 -5.30 14.71
CA GLU A 5 -8.81 -5.11 13.35
C GLU A 5 -10.04 -4.91 12.46
N THR A 6 -10.36 -3.65 12.15
CA THR A 6 -11.44 -3.32 11.22
C THR A 6 -11.05 -3.86 9.85
N PRO A 7 -11.78 -4.85 9.29
CA PRO A 7 -11.44 -5.40 7.99
C PRO A 7 -11.69 -4.36 6.90
N VAL A 8 -10.76 -4.26 5.96
CA VAL A 8 -10.86 -3.39 4.78
C VAL A 8 -10.92 -4.26 3.55
N GLU A 9 -11.98 -4.11 2.77
CA GLU A 9 -12.12 -4.81 1.51
C GLU A 9 -11.43 -4.02 0.41
N ILE A 10 -10.31 -4.55 -0.09
CA ILE A 10 -9.62 -4.04 -1.28
C ILE A 10 -9.87 -5.05 -2.40
N ARG A 11 -10.47 -4.62 -3.50
CA ARG A 11 -10.79 -5.45 -4.67
C ARG A 11 -9.60 -5.63 -5.60
N SER A 12 -8.77 -4.60 -5.71
CA SER A 12 -7.57 -4.61 -6.55
C SER A 12 -6.56 -5.68 -6.12
N ARG A 13 -5.88 -6.24 -7.13
CA ARG A 13 -4.78 -7.22 -6.98
C ARG A 13 -3.55 -6.83 -7.81
N ASP A 14 -3.49 -5.59 -8.31
CA ASP A 14 -2.30 -5.05 -8.95
C ASP A 14 -1.37 -4.48 -7.88
N TYR A 15 -0.54 -5.35 -7.29
CA TYR A 15 0.32 -5.01 -6.17
C TYR A 15 1.46 -4.10 -6.59
N TRP A 16 1.61 -3.01 -5.85
CA TRP A 16 2.77 -2.14 -5.88
C TRP A 16 3.62 -2.42 -4.65
N PHE A 17 4.93 -2.38 -4.79
CA PHE A 17 5.82 -2.59 -3.66
C PHE A 17 7.02 -1.64 -3.71
N LYS A 18 7.56 -1.38 -2.53
CA LYS A 18 8.80 -0.64 -2.32
C LYS A 18 9.58 -1.32 -1.20
N ILE A 19 10.83 -1.65 -1.47
CA ILE A 19 11.76 -2.13 -0.44
C ILE A 19 12.19 -0.93 0.39
N ILE A 20 12.01 -1.01 1.70
CA ILE A 20 12.47 -0.01 2.67
C ILE A 20 13.70 -0.54 3.42
N GLU A 21 14.22 0.25 4.36
CA GLU A 21 15.37 -0.14 5.18
C GLU A 21 15.09 -1.45 5.93
N PHE A 22 16.14 -2.23 6.19
CA PHE A 22 16.08 -3.53 6.86
C PHE A 22 15.28 -4.63 6.13
N LEU A 23 15.20 -4.57 4.79
CA LEU A 23 14.56 -5.59 3.94
C LEU A 23 13.04 -5.75 4.19
N GLN A 24 12.40 -4.77 4.81
CA GLN A 24 10.94 -4.75 4.88
C GLN A 24 10.34 -4.24 3.57
N GLN A 25 9.11 -4.63 3.29
CA GLN A 25 8.38 -4.17 2.10
C GLN A 25 7.16 -3.34 2.51
N ASN A 26 7.04 -2.18 1.88
CA ASN A 26 5.79 -1.44 1.89
C ASN A 26 5.04 -1.79 0.61
N TRP A 27 3.81 -2.26 0.79
CA TRP A 27 2.92 -2.61 -0.29
C TRP A 27 1.89 -1.51 -0.49
N ALA A 28 1.40 -1.42 -1.71
CA ALA A 28 0.29 -0.56 -2.05
C ALA A 28 -0.66 -1.23 -3.05
N LEU A 29 -1.94 -0.94 -2.89
CA LEU A 29 -2.99 -1.30 -3.84
C LEU A 29 -3.81 -0.05 -4.14
N ILE A 30 -4.15 0.12 -5.42
CA ILE A 30 -5.04 1.19 -5.86
C ILE A 30 -6.42 0.58 -6.06
N ASP A 31 -7.43 1.12 -5.40
CA ASP A 31 -8.82 0.71 -5.57
C ASP A 31 -9.72 1.89 -5.89
N GLU A 32 -10.83 1.61 -6.55
CA GLU A 32 -11.84 2.63 -6.89
C GLU A 32 -12.71 2.93 -5.67
N THR A 33 -12.96 4.21 -5.42
CA THR A 33 -13.83 4.71 -4.35
C THR A 33 -14.92 5.59 -4.94
N PRO A 34 -16.02 5.87 -4.21
CA PRO A 34 -17.08 6.75 -4.70
C PRO A 34 -16.61 8.14 -5.14
N ASP A 35 -15.49 8.61 -4.58
CA ASP A 35 -14.94 9.95 -4.81
C ASP A 35 -13.71 9.96 -5.75
N GLY A 36 -13.32 8.80 -6.32
CA GLY A 36 -12.17 8.67 -7.20
C GLY A 36 -11.41 7.36 -6.96
N TYR A 37 -10.13 7.47 -6.57
CA TYR A 37 -9.26 6.32 -6.32
C TYR A 37 -8.56 6.47 -4.98
N ALA A 38 -8.41 5.37 -4.24
CA ALA A 38 -7.62 5.33 -3.02
C ALA A 38 -6.42 4.39 -3.20
N VAL A 39 -5.26 4.85 -2.77
CA VAL A 39 -4.06 4.05 -2.60
C VAL A 39 -3.99 3.63 -1.14
N PHE A 40 -4.12 2.34 -0.89
CA PHE A 40 -3.97 1.75 0.44
C PHE A 40 -2.54 1.27 0.63
N PHE A 41 -1.88 1.70 1.69
CA PHE A 41 -0.52 1.27 2.04
C PHE A 41 -0.54 0.31 3.20
N PHE A 42 0.13 -0.83 3.04
CA PHE A 42 0.13 -1.90 4.03
C PHE A 42 1.48 -2.61 4.09
N GLY A 43 1.76 -3.22 5.23
CA GLY A 43 2.97 -4.01 5.43
C GLY A 43 2.78 -5.48 5.05
N ASP A 44 3.83 -6.27 5.26
CA ASP A 44 3.86 -7.72 4.98
C ASP A 44 2.79 -8.53 5.73
N THR A 45 2.25 -7.97 6.82
CA THR A 45 1.17 -8.59 7.61
C THR A 45 -0.24 -8.16 7.18
N SER A 46 -0.40 -7.54 6.01
CA SER A 46 -1.67 -7.03 5.48
C SER A 46 -2.36 -5.95 6.34
N GLY A 47 -1.62 -5.34 7.27
CA GLY A 47 -2.09 -4.23 8.08
C GLY A 47 -1.94 -2.90 7.35
N ILE A 48 -3.05 -2.24 7.06
CA ILE A 48 -3.12 -0.93 6.41
C ILE A 48 -2.70 0.14 7.41
N PHE A 49 -1.59 0.80 7.13
CA PHE A 49 -1.03 1.84 8.00
C PHE A 49 -1.27 3.26 7.48
N ASP A 50 -1.66 3.40 6.21
CA ASP A 50 -1.96 4.69 5.60
C ASP A 50 -2.79 4.56 4.32
N GLN A 51 -3.41 5.65 3.89
CA GLN A 51 -4.13 5.74 2.63
C GLN A 51 -4.01 7.15 2.01
N LEU A 52 -4.07 7.21 0.68
CA LEU A 52 -4.09 8.47 -0.08
C LEU A 52 -5.18 8.45 -1.15
N SER A 53 -5.96 9.53 -1.24
CA SER A 53 -7.00 9.69 -2.26
C SER A 53 -6.49 10.49 -3.46
N PHE A 54 -6.86 10.05 -4.65
CA PHE A 54 -6.53 10.67 -5.92
C PHE A 54 -7.80 10.77 -6.79
N PRO A 55 -7.94 11.84 -7.58
CA PRO A 55 -9.09 11.98 -8.47
C PRO A 55 -9.02 11.02 -9.67
N LEU A 56 -7.81 10.63 -10.10
CA LEU A 56 -7.59 9.76 -11.26
C LEU A 56 -6.58 8.65 -10.94
N VAL A 57 -6.81 7.45 -11.47
CA VAL A 57 -5.90 6.30 -11.30
C VAL A 57 -4.50 6.61 -11.83
N VAL A 58 -4.39 7.34 -12.95
CA VAL A 58 -3.10 7.71 -13.54
C VAL A 58 -2.28 8.61 -12.62
N GLU A 59 -2.93 9.44 -11.80
CA GLU A 59 -2.25 10.28 -10.81
C GLU A 59 -1.75 9.44 -9.64
N ALA A 60 -2.55 8.48 -9.17
CA ALA A 60 -2.16 7.53 -8.13
C ALA A 60 -0.94 6.68 -8.57
N GLU A 61 -0.97 6.12 -9.78
CA GLU A 61 0.15 5.36 -10.34
C GLU A 61 1.41 6.22 -10.51
N ALA A 62 1.25 7.45 -11.05
CA ALA A 62 2.37 8.36 -11.21
C ALA A 62 2.97 8.74 -9.85
N ALA A 63 2.13 8.98 -8.84
CA ALA A 63 2.59 9.32 -7.49
C ALA A 63 3.32 8.13 -6.83
N LEU A 64 2.84 6.90 -6.99
CA LEU A 64 3.53 5.68 -6.55
C LEU A 64 4.91 5.55 -7.20
N ARG A 65 4.99 5.67 -8.53
CA ARG A 65 6.27 5.61 -9.28
C ARG A 65 7.26 6.67 -8.81
N ARG A 66 6.81 7.94 -8.66
CA ARG A 66 7.65 9.04 -8.15
C ARG A 66 8.19 8.78 -6.75
N ASN A 67 7.43 8.07 -5.91
CA ASN A 67 7.81 7.74 -4.54
C ASN A 67 8.56 6.40 -4.41
N GLY A 68 8.96 5.80 -5.54
CA GLY A 68 9.82 4.62 -5.59
C GLY A 68 9.08 3.29 -5.47
N PHE A 69 7.77 3.28 -5.65
CA PHE A 69 7.01 2.04 -5.78
C PHE A 69 7.07 1.52 -7.21
N SER A 70 7.15 0.20 -7.35
CA SER A 70 7.10 -0.50 -8.64
C SER A 70 6.00 -1.55 -8.63
N ARG A 71 5.43 -1.85 -9.80
CA ARG A 71 4.45 -2.93 -9.93
C ARG A 71 5.14 -4.27 -9.72
N PHE A 72 4.60 -5.09 -8.84
CA PHE A 72 5.10 -6.42 -8.55
C PHE A 72 5.03 -7.34 -9.77
N ALA A 73 3.95 -7.21 -10.57
CA ALA A 73 3.76 -7.98 -11.80
C ALA A 73 4.86 -7.72 -12.86
N GLU A 74 5.52 -6.56 -12.81
CA GLU A 74 6.58 -6.17 -13.75
C GLU A 74 7.98 -6.64 -13.30
N ASP A 75 8.17 -7.00 -12.02
CA ASP A 75 9.47 -7.41 -11.46
C ASP A 75 9.56 -8.93 -11.24
N LYS A 76 10.13 -9.63 -12.23
CA LYS A 76 10.34 -11.09 -12.17
C LYS A 76 11.29 -11.52 -11.07
N LYS A 77 12.26 -10.69 -10.68
CA LYS A 77 13.18 -11.03 -9.60
C LYS A 77 12.48 -10.93 -8.25
N ALA A 78 11.66 -9.91 -8.06
CA ALA A 78 10.82 -9.79 -6.87
C ALA A 78 9.89 -10.99 -6.72
N GLN A 79 9.31 -11.48 -7.81
CA GLN A 79 8.42 -12.66 -7.81
C GLN A 79 9.10 -13.96 -7.33
N GLU A 80 10.43 -14.08 -7.43
CA GLU A 80 11.17 -15.28 -6.98
C GLU A 80 11.37 -15.32 -5.45
N PHE A 81 11.42 -14.16 -4.79
CA PHE A 81 11.86 -14.06 -3.39
C PHE A 81 10.86 -13.37 -2.45
N ILE A 82 9.91 -12.61 -3.00
CA ILE A 82 8.99 -11.79 -2.21
C ILE A 82 7.60 -12.44 -2.25
N ALA A 83 7.08 -12.78 -1.07
CA ALA A 83 5.73 -13.28 -0.91
C ALA A 83 4.73 -12.13 -0.91
N ILE A 84 3.66 -12.25 -1.71
CA ILE A 84 2.59 -11.26 -1.71
C ILE A 84 1.76 -11.41 -0.42
N PRO A 85 1.58 -10.35 0.38
CA PRO A 85 0.66 -10.32 1.51
C PRO A 85 -0.78 -10.66 1.07
N GLN A 86 -1.37 -11.64 1.76
CA GLN A 86 -2.70 -12.15 1.46
C GLN A 86 -3.77 -11.46 2.32
N PRO A 87 -5.00 -11.27 1.79
CA PRO A 87 -6.13 -10.83 2.60
C PRO A 87 -6.44 -11.82 3.74
N PRO A 88 -7.14 -11.40 4.83
CA PRO A 88 -7.86 -10.13 4.97
C PRO A 88 -6.94 -8.94 5.28
N PHE A 89 -7.22 -7.80 4.64
CA PHE A 89 -6.61 -6.53 5.04
C PHE A 89 -7.37 -5.96 6.22
N HIS A 90 -6.65 -5.29 7.11
CA HIS A 90 -7.22 -4.66 8.29
C HIS A 90 -6.56 -3.32 8.58
N GLU A 91 -7.32 -2.40 9.15
CA GLU A 91 -6.75 -1.15 9.65
C GLU A 91 -5.78 -1.43 10.78
N ARG A 92 -4.55 -0.91 10.65
CA ARG A 92 -3.51 -1.01 11.67
C ARG A 92 -2.87 0.36 11.85
N PRO A 93 -3.40 1.20 12.76
CA PRO A 93 -2.84 2.50 13.04
C PRO A 93 -1.37 2.38 13.42
N HIS A 94 -0.50 3.08 12.70
CA HIS A 94 0.92 3.08 13.02
C HIS A 94 1.18 4.04 14.21
N PRO A 95 1.99 3.65 15.22
CA PRO A 95 2.23 4.48 16.41
C PRO A 95 2.85 5.86 16.10
N ASN A 96 3.48 5.99 14.93
CA ASN A 96 4.07 7.26 14.46
C ASN A 96 3.11 8.10 13.59
N GLY A 97 1.82 7.73 13.52
CA GLY A 97 0.84 8.37 12.63
C GLY A 97 1.03 7.98 11.15
N PRO A 98 0.31 8.64 10.22
CA PRO A 98 0.37 8.32 8.80
C PRO A 98 1.75 8.62 8.21
N ILE A 99 2.31 7.63 7.51
CA ILE A 99 3.69 7.69 6.99
C ILE A 99 3.77 8.51 5.70
N TYR A 100 2.83 8.34 4.79
CA TYR A 100 2.78 8.99 3.49
C TYR A 100 1.84 10.18 3.47
N SER A 101 0.64 10.08 4.05
CA SER A 101 -0.33 11.19 4.06
C SER A 101 0.08 12.35 4.96
N SER A 102 1.07 12.16 5.85
CA SER A 102 1.73 13.27 6.55
C SER A 102 2.61 14.15 5.65
N GLY A 103 2.89 13.74 4.40
CA GLY A 103 3.74 14.46 3.45
C GLY A 103 5.24 14.42 3.76
N LYS A 104 5.66 13.77 4.86
CA LYS A 104 7.07 13.67 5.25
C LYS A 104 7.87 12.73 4.34
N PHE A 105 7.24 11.63 3.93
CA PHE A 105 7.84 10.59 3.09
C PHE A 105 7.16 10.45 1.72
N TRP A 106 6.34 11.43 1.33
CA TRP A 106 5.60 11.47 0.07
C TRP A 106 5.85 12.81 -0.63
N ARG A 107 6.30 12.79 -1.88
CA ARG A 107 6.59 13.98 -2.71
C ARG A 107 5.81 13.97 -4.03
#